data_AF-A0AAI9SDM8-F1
#
_entry.id   AF-A0AAI9SDM8-F1
#
_cell.length_a   1.000
_cell.length_b   1.000
_cell.length_c   1.000
_cell.angle_alpha   90.00
_cell.angle_beta   90.00
_cell.angle_gamma   90.00
#
_symmetry.space_group_name_H-M   'P 1'
#
loop_
_entity.id
_entity.type
_entity.pdbx_description
1 polymer ?
#
loop_
_entity_poly.entity_id
_entity_poly.type
_entity_poly.pdbx_seq_one_letter_code
_entity_poly.pdbx_strand_id
1 'polypeptide(L)'
;MKKTLLCSLLAASLLVSGCVSYRAGKNGFDASTVDPYVTLNKTTLKDVRALLGTPTLTARDAEGNLIVGYGLVGHNLGAGIARNLTKSIATIGLGSKSREYVVKNVLFKLNNDNVVIDYKKNGASYLTRWRFKTWNECERTLTDEEVNSPVTYDIDQVCEVYAEEVATKTGVPVDEVDTGKEFPFCYISCQTERGARAVFGELSNVDISVSKEDGDNSQSKLIFR
;
A
#
# COMPACT_ATOMS: atom_id res chain seq x y z
N MET A 1 -9.03 -44.63 -30.13
CA MET A 1 -9.71 -44.23 -28.88
C MET A 1 -8.93 -43.10 -28.25
N LYS A 2 -9.55 -41.92 -28.13
CA LYS A 2 -9.05 -40.72 -27.43
C LYS A 2 -9.34 -40.86 -25.93
N LYS A 3 -8.40 -40.43 -25.07
CA LYS A 3 -8.50 -40.00 -23.65
C LYS A 3 -7.07 -40.08 -23.08
N THR A 4 -6.43 -39.08 -22.50
CA THR A 4 -6.85 -37.76 -22.02
C THR A 4 -5.55 -36.98 -21.82
N LEU A 5 -5.33 -35.96 -22.64
CA LEU A 5 -4.29 -34.96 -22.49
C LEU A 5 -5.02 -33.72 -21.99
N LEU A 6 -5.03 -33.44 -20.68
CA LEU A 6 -5.50 -32.16 -20.13
C LEU A 6 -5.24 -32.16 -18.61
N CYS A 7 -4.08 -31.64 -18.17
CA CYS A 7 -3.89 -31.21 -16.78
C CYS A 7 -2.75 -30.18 -16.65
N SER A 8 -2.55 -29.33 -17.67
CA SER A 8 -1.44 -28.39 -17.72
C SER A 8 -1.84 -27.03 -18.28
N LEU A 9 -3.02 -26.51 -17.91
CA LEU A 9 -3.48 -25.17 -18.27
C LEU A 9 -4.35 -24.57 -17.16
N LEU A 10 -3.75 -24.24 -16.01
CA LEU A 10 -4.39 -23.38 -15.00
C LEU A 10 -3.37 -22.72 -14.05
N ALA A 11 -2.20 -22.35 -14.58
CA ALA A 11 -1.17 -21.63 -13.83
C ALA A 11 -0.82 -20.25 -14.43
N ALA A 12 -1.68 -19.68 -15.28
CA ALA A 12 -1.35 -18.46 -16.03
C ALA A 12 -2.49 -17.42 -16.10
N SER A 13 -3.35 -17.32 -15.08
CA SER A 13 -4.41 -16.30 -15.05
C SER A 13 -4.52 -15.52 -13.74
N LEU A 14 -3.39 -15.10 -13.16
CA LEU A 14 -3.36 -14.17 -12.01
C LEU A 14 -2.57 -12.88 -12.24
N LEU A 15 -2.19 -12.55 -13.48
CA LEU A 15 -1.47 -11.31 -13.81
C LEU A 15 -2.27 -10.33 -14.67
N VAL A 16 -3.59 -10.30 -14.51
CA VAL A 16 -4.42 -9.26 -15.13
C VAL A 16 -5.34 -8.63 -14.08
N SER A 17 -4.74 -7.86 -13.18
CA SER A 17 -5.38 -6.67 -12.64
C SER A 17 -4.55 -5.50 -13.15
N GLY A 18 -5.21 -4.52 -13.76
CA GLY A 18 -4.61 -3.44 -14.56
C GLY A 18 -3.45 -2.70 -13.87
N CYS A 19 -2.75 -1.89 -14.65
CA CYS A 19 -1.58 -1.08 -14.26
C CYS A 19 -1.79 -0.31 -12.95
N VAL A 20 -1.65 -0.96 -11.79
CA VAL A 20 -1.59 -0.28 -10.50
C VAL A 20 -0.11 -0.09 -10.20
N SER A 21 0.32 1.16 -10.30
CA SER A 21 1.71 1.58 -10.18
C SER A 21 2.11 1.71 -8.70
N TYR A 22 2.17 0.59 -7.98
CA TYR A 22 2.73 0.52 -6.63
C TYR A 22 3.95 -0.41 -6.59
N ARG A 23 4.83 -0.19 -5.62
CA ARG A 23 6.04 -0.99 -5.46
C ARG A 23 5.86 -1.98 -4.32
N ALA A 24 6.18 -3.25 -4.56
CA ALA A 24 6.08 -4.32 -3.56
C ALA A 24 7.45 -4.91 -3.21
N GLY A 25 7.70 -5.16 -1.93
CA GLY A 25 8.95 -5.70 -1.41
C GLY A 25 8.71 -6.72 -0.29
N LYS A 26 9.57 -7.73 -0.19
CA LYS A 26 9.45 -8.79 0.84
C LYS A 26 9.81 -8.33 2.24
N ASN A 27 10.78 -7.42 2.35
CA ASN A 27 11.34 -6.96 3.63
C ASN A 27 10.79 -5.60 4.06
N GLY A 28 9.61 -5.21 3.55
CA GLY A 28 9.10 -3.86 3.73
C GLY A 28 9.96 -2.82 3.01
N PHE A 29 9.65 -1.55 3.25
CA PHE A 29 10.40 -0.42 2.73
C PHE A 29 10.67 0.56 3.86
N ASP A 30 11.81 1.23 3.84
CA ASP A 30 12.06 2.37 4.70
C ASP A 30 11.87 3.65 3.87
N ALA A 31 10.84 4.44 4.17
CA ALA A 31 10.53 5.66 3.42
C ALA A 31 11.55 6.79 3.68
N SER A 32 12.34 6.72 4.76
CA SER A 32 13.40 7.70 5.04
C SER A 32 14.54 7.66 4.04
N THR A 33 14.70 6.53 3.32
CA THR A 33 15.70 6.39 2.25
C THR A 33 15.49 7.39 1.10
N VAL A 34 14.27 7.94 0.96
CA VAL A 34 13.94 8.97 -0.04
C VAL A 34 14.45 10.35 0.36
N ASP A 35 14.51 10.64 1.67
CA ASP A 35 14.74 11.98 2.20
C ASP A 35 16.02 12.65 1.69
N PRO A 36 17.19 11.96 1.59
CA PRO A 36 18.42 12.56 1.08
C PRO A 36 18.34 13.06 -0.37
N TYR A 37 17.33 12.63 -1.13
CA TYR A 37 17.17 12.94 -2.56
C TYR A 37 16.11 14.00 -2.83
N VAL A 38 15.44 14.49 -1.78
CA VAL A 38 14.37 15.49 -1.89
C VAL A 38 14.85 16.81 -1.33
N THR A 39 14.96 17.82 -2.18
CA THR A 39 15.19 19.21 -1.80
C THR A 39 14.03 20.06 -2.33
N LEU A 40 13.28 20.67 -1.41
CA LEU A 40 12.15 21.54 -1.77
C LEU A 40 12.60 22.69 -2.67
N ASN A 41 11.74 23.05 -3.62
CA ASN A 41 11.98 24.06 -4.66
C ASN A 41 13.15 23.74 -5.60
N LYS A 42 13.66 22.50 -5.62
CA LYS A 42 14.71 22.05 -6.54
C LYS A 42 14.40 20.70 -7.18
N THR A 43 14.01 19.71 -6.38
CA THR A 43 13.65 18.38 -6.88
C THR A 43 12.42 18.48 -7.78
N THR A 44 12.47 17.85 -8.94
CA THR A 44 11.39 17.87 -9.94
C THR A 44 10.58 16.58 -9.92
N LEU A 45 9.42 16.58 -10.60
CA LEU A 45 8.64 15.37 -10.86
C LEU A 45 9.49 14.27 -11.51
N LYS A 46 10.35 14.66 -12.46
CA LYS A 46 11.22 13.71 -13.17
C LYS A 46 12.20 13.02 -12.22
N ASP A 47 12.74 13.76 -11.25
CA ASP A 47 13.67 13.21 -10.26
C ASP A 47 12.97 12.21 -9.33
N VAL A 48 11.80 12.56 -8.80
CA VAL A 48 11.03 11.64 -7.93
C VAL A 48 10.56 10.40 -8.70
N ARG A 49 10.18 10.53 -9.98
CA ARG A 49 9.84 9.41 -10.85
C ARG A 49 11.04 8.53 -11.19
N ALA A 50 12.22 9.11 -11.37
CA ALA A 50 13.45 8.33 -11.55
C ALA A 50 13.77 7.47 -10.32
N LEU A 51 13.51 7.99 -9.12
CA LEU A 51 13.73 7.29 -7.84
C LEU A 51 12.65 6.23 -7.56
N LEU A 52 11.38 6.64 -7.56
CA LEU A 52 10.25 5.85 -7.04
C LEU A 52 9.45 5.15 -8.13
N GLY A 53 9.56 5.60 -9.37
CA GLY A 53 8.90 5.03 -10.54
C GLY A 53 7.66 5.77 -10.98
N THR A 54 6.71 4.99 -11.47
CA THR A 54 5.39 5.47 -11.84
C THR A 54 4.57 5.71 -10.57
N PRO A 55 3.95 6.89 -10.40
CA PRO A 55 3.12 7.19 -9.24
C PRO A 55 1.95 6.22 -9.08
N THR A 56 1.59 5.91 -7.84
CA THR A 56 0.37 5.16 -7.51
C THR A 56 -0.88 6.00 -7.71
N LEU A 57 -0.77 7.32 -7.48
CA LEU A 57 -1.81 8.29 -7.81
C LEU A 57 -1.23 9.63 -8.23
N THR A 58 -2.01 10.35 -9.03
CA THR A 58 -1.91 11.81 -9.17
C THR A 58 -3.25 12.45 -8.82
N ALA A 59 -3.22 13.69 -8.35
CA ALA A 59 -4.41 14.47 -8.05
C ALA A 59 -4.10 15.98 -8.09
N ARG A 60 -5.11 16.81 -7.84
CA ARG A 60 -4.98 18.25 -7.68
C ARG A 60 -5.53 18.68 -6.33
N ASP A 61 -4.80 19.52 -5.60
CA ASP A 61 -5.32 20.15 -4.38
C ASP A 61 -6.26 21.34 -4.72
N ALA A 62 -6.79 21.99 -3.67
CA ALA A 62 -7.69 23.13 -3.82
C ALA A 62 -7.05 24.35 -4.51
N GLU A 63 -5.73 24.46 -4.49
CA GLU A 63 -4.95 25.54 -5.12
C GLU A 63 -4.55 25.19 -6.58
N GLY A 64 -4.88 23.99 -7.05
CA GLY A 64 -4.51 23.48 -8.38
C GLY A 64 -3.11 22.90 -8.47
N ASN A 65 -2.38 22.77 -7.37
CA ASN A 65 -1.07 22.13 -7.33
C ASN A 65 -1.20 20.63 -7.62
N LEU A 66 -0.21 20.07 -8.28
CA LEU A 66 -0.17 18.64 -8.57
C LEU A 66 0.22 17.88 -7.30
N ILE A 67 -0.58 16.90 -6.91
CA ILE A 67 -0.27 15.94 -5.86
C ILE A 67 0.15 14.63 -6.53
N VAL A 68 1.24 14.05 -6.07
CA VAL A 68 1.79 12.79 -6.58
C VAL A 68 2.06 11.87 -5.39
N GLY A 69 1.47 10.68 -5.42
CA GLY A 69 1.61 9.70 -4.34
C GLY A 69 2.20 8.38 -4.82
N TYR A 70 3.10 7.83 -4.02
CA TYR A 70 3.72 6.53 -4.23
C TYR A 70 3.40 5.60 -3.06
N GLY A 71 2.73 4.49 -3.33
CA GLY A 71 2.50 3.41 -2.38
C GLY A 71 3.64 2.39 -2.42
N LEU A 72 4.38 2.28 -1.32
CA LEU A 72 5.43 1.29 -1.08
C LEU A 72 4.88 0.21 -0.15
N VAL A 73 4.80 -1.03 -0.63
CA VAL A 73 4.06 -2.10 0.04
C VAL A 73 4.99 -3.22 0.50
N GLY A 74 5.00 -3.46 1.80
CA GLY A 74 5.64 -4.63 2.41
C GLY A 74 4.70 -5.83 2.39
N HIS A 75 5.20 -7.00 1.98
CA HIS A 75 4.45 -8.26 2.02
C HIS A 75 5.27 -9.42 2.56
N ASN A 76 4.64 -10.27 3.36
CA ASN A 76 5.17 -11.57 3.74
C ASN A 76 4.61 -12.69 2.83
N LEU A 77 4.94 -12.63 1.52
CA LEU A 77 4.33 -13.46 0.45
C LEU A 77 4.38 -14.99 0.72
N GLY A 78 5.41 -15.50 1.39
CA GLY A 78 5.58 -16.93 1.66
C GLY A 78 4.59 -17.48 2.69
N ALA A 79 4.32 -16.74 3.76
CA ALA A 79 3.42 -17.16 4.83
C ALA A 79 1.94 -17.07 4.42
N GLY A 80 1.59 -16.09 3.56
CA GLY A 80 0.22 -15.87 3.10
C GLY A 80 -0.36 -17.00 2.23
N ILE A 81 0.45 -17.63 1.39
CA ILE A 81 -0.01 -18.72 0.49
C ILE A 81 -0.30 -20.00 1.31
N ALA A 82 0.63 -20.41 2.17
CA ALA A 82 0.49 -21.62 2.98
C ALA A 82 -0.73 -21.55 3.92
N ARG A 83 -0.93 -20.40 4.58
CA ARG A 83 -2.04 -20.18 5.52
C ARG A 83 -3.40 -20.17 4.83
N ASN A 84 -3.54 -19.52 3.68
CA ASN A 84 -4.79 -19.52 2.92
C ASN A 84 -5.13 -20.91 2.39
N LEU A 85 -4.13 -21.74 2.06
CA LEU A 85 -4.33 -23.13 1.68
C LEU A 85 -4.81 -23.96 2.88
N THR A 86 -4.14 -23.88 4.03
CA THR A 86 -4.54 -24.58 5.27
C THR A 86 -5.94 -24.19 5.72
N LYS A 87 -6.27 -22.89 5.72
CA LYS A 87 -7.60 -22.41 6.10
C LYS A 87 -8.68 -22.87 5.13
N SER A 88 -8.38 -22.93 3.83
CA SER A 88 -9.31 -23.48 2.83
C SER A 88 -9.57 -24.97 3.08
N ILE A 89 -8.58 -25.74 3.51
CA ILE A 89 -8.74 -27.16 3.88
C ILE A 89 -9.55 -27.30 5.18
N ALA A 90 -9.20 -26.56 6.23
CA ALA A 90 -9.83 -26.67 7.55
C ALA A 90 -11.30 -26.21 7.56
N THR A 91 -11.68 -25.28 6.68
CA THR A 91 -13.03 -24.71 6.63
C THR A 91 -13.87 -25.22 5.46
N ILE A 92 -13.38 -26.24 4.72
CA ILE A 92 -14.03 -26.74 3.49
C ILE A 92 -14.32 -25.57 2.51
N GLY A 93 -13.40 -24.60 2.45
CA GLY A 93 -13.51 -23.40 1.61
C GLY A 93 -14.51 -22.33 2.08
N LEU A 94 -15.11 -22.46 3.27
CA LEU A 94 -16.10 -21.50 3.79
C LEU A 94 -15.49 -20.37 4.63
N GLY A 95 -14.23 -20.48 5.06
CA GLY A 95 -13.53 -19.41 5.76
C GLY A 95 -13.14 -18.24 4.85
N SER A 96 -13.18 -17.01 5.36
CA SER A 96 -12.63 -15.85 4.66
C SER A 96 -11.11 -16.02 4.48
N LYS A 97 -10.63 -15.73 3.28
CA LYS A 97 -9.20 -15.64 2.99
C LYS A 97 -8.70 -14.26 3.43
N SER A 98 -7.41 -14.17 3.68
CA SER A 98 -6.81 -12.95 4.22
C SER A 98 -5.43 -12.67 3.67
N ARG A 99 -5.11 -11.39 3.60
CA ARG A 99 -3.80 -10.88 3.23
C ARG A 99 -3.51 -9.61 3.99
N GLU A 100 -2.33 -9.59 4.58
CA GLU A 100 -1.77 -8.48 5.32
C GLU A 100 -1.13 -7.46 4.37
N TYR A 101 -1.29 -6.19 4.72
CA TYR A 101 -0.72 -5.06 4.00
C TYR A 101 -0.10 -4.09 5.00
N VAL A 102 1.14 -3.68 4.70
CA VAL A 102 1.76 -2.47 5.25
C VAL A 102 2.06 -1.58 4.05
N VAL A 103 1.33 -0.49 3.92
CA VAL A 103 1.46 0.48 2.82
C VAL A 103 2.06 1.76 3.37
N LYS A 104 3.16 2.19 2.78
CA LYS A 104 3.82 3.44 3.09
C LYS A 104 3.67 4.38 1.93
N ASN A 105 3.16 5.56 2.19
CA ASN A 105 2.92 6.57 1.19
C ASN A 105 4.04 7.60 1.24
N VAL A 106 4.64 7.83 0.09
CA VAL A 106 5.59 8.92 -0.16
C VAL A 106 4.85 9.92 -1.05
N LEU A 107 4.60 11.12 -0.53
CA LEU A 107 3.62 12.06 -1.08
C LEU A 107 4.29 13.41 -1.37
N PHE A 108 4.10 13.91 -2.59
CA PHE A 108 4.69 15.16 -3.05
C PHE A 108 3.59 16.12 -3.51
N LYS A 109 3.72 17.39 -3.12
CA LYS A 109 2.98 18.51 -3.70
C LYS A 109 3.94 19.27 -4.61
N LEU A 110 3.53 19.50 -5.85
CA LEU A 110 4.33 20.16 -6.89
C LEU A 110 3.61 21.38 -7.43
N ASN A 111 4.38 22.42 -7.72
CA ASN A 111 3.87 23.60 -8.40
C ASN A 111 3.63 23.35 -9.90
N ASN A 112 3.23 24.39 -10.63
CA ASN A 112 2.95 24.31 -12.07
C ASN A 112 4.17 24.01 -12.94
N ASP A 113 5.39 24.24 -12.43
CA ASP A 113 6.64 23.92 -13.11
C ASP A 113 7.11 22.48 -12.80
N ASN A 114 6.25 21.66 -12.17
CA ASN A 114 6.56 20.30 -11.73
C ASN A 114 7.76 20.25 -10.76
N VAL A 115 7.92 21.27 -9.93
CA VAL A 115 8.91 21.32 -8.85
C VAL A 115 8.24 21.02 -7.52
N VAL A 116 8.86 20.15 -6.72
CA VAL A 116 8.38 19.77 -5.38
C VAL A 116 8.42 20.97 -4.44
N ILE A 117 7.26 21.34 -3.89
CA ILE A 117 7.09 22.45 -2.94
C ILE A 117 6.72 21.97 -1.53
N ASP A 118 6.15 20.77 -1.41
CA ASP A 118 5.96 20.09 -0.12
C ASP A 118 6.12 18.57 -0.29
N TYR A 119 6.54 17.92 0.79
CA TYR A 119 6.86 16.50 0.85
C TYR A 119 6.42 15.94 2.20
N LYS A 120 5.61 14.88 2.16
CA LYS A 120 5.05 14.21 3.33
C LYS A 120 5.17 12.71 3.18
N LYS A 121 5.18 12.02 4.32
CA LYS A 121 5.11 10.57 4.41
C LYS A 121 4.02 10.19 5.40
N ASN A 122 3.32 9.11 5.12
CA ASN A 122 2.44 8.45 6.07
C ASN A 122 2.26 6.98 5.65
N GLY A 123 1.34 6.26 6.26
CA GLY A 123 1.03 4.91 5.82
C GLY A 123 -0.13 4.30 6.57
N ALA A 124 -0.49 3.08 6.19
CA ALA A 124 -1.50 2.29 6.86
C ALA A 124 -1.07 0.82 6.95
N SER A 125 -1.47 0.15 8.03
CA SER A 125 -1.50 -1.30 8.12
C SER A 125 -2.95 -1.77 8.18
N TYR A 126 -3.25 -2.88 7.50
CA TYR A 126 -4.58 -3.45 7.46
C TYR A 126 -4.56 -4.90 6.96
N LEU A 127 -5.63 -5.63 7.27
CA LEU A 127 -5.92 -6.92 6.68
C LEU A 127 -7.00 -6.77 5.62
N THR A 128 -6.71 -7.16 4.39
CA THR A 128 -7.80 -7.38 3.42
C THR A 128 -8.35 -8.78 3.62
N ARG A 129 -9.65 -8.87 3.84
CA ARG A 129 -10.41 -10.13 3.85
C ARG A 129 -11.23 -10.26 2.59
N TRP A 130 -11.37 -11.49 2.11
CA TRP A 130 -12.30 -11.78 1.03
C TRP A 130 -12.97 -13.13 1.17
N ARG A 131 -14.26 -13.13 0.81
CA ARG A 131 -15.09 -14.31 0.61
C ARG A 131 -16.04 -14.06 -0.56
N PHE A 132 -17.28 -13.61 -0.29
CA PHE A 132 -18.25 -13.13 -1.29
C PHE A 132 -18.19 -11.61 -1.50
N LYS A 133 -17.71 -10.88 -0.50
CA LYS A 133 -17.34 -9.48 -0.55
C LYS A 133 -15.87 -9.36 -0.16
N THR A 134 -15.30 -8.18 -0.38
CA THR A 134 -13.96 -7.80 0.09
C THR A 134 -14.12 -6.65 1.07
N TRP A 135 -13.39 -6.68 2.17
CA TRP A 135 -13.39 -5.64 3.20
C TRP A 135 -12.01 -5.55 3.86
N ASN A 136 -11.77 -4.49 4.63
CA ASN A 136 -10.59 -4.36 5.47
C ASN A 136 -10.93 -4.65 6.93
N GLU A 137 -9.99 -5.21 7.69
CA GLU A 137 -10.01 -5.39 9.15
C GLU A 137 -8.72 -4.85 9.73
N CYS A 138 -8.72 -4.55 11.03
CA CYS A 138 -7.53 -4.10 11.78
C CYS A 138 -6.80 -2.93 11.09
N GLU A 139 -7.57 -2.01 10.49
CA GLU A 139 -7.02 -0.88 9.72
C GLU A 139 -6.61 0.25 10.68
N ARG A 140 -5.33 0.64 10.62
CA ARG A 140 -4.80 1.81 11.33
C ARG A 140 -3.78 2.58 10.50
N THR A 141 -3.50 3.79 10.94
CA THR A 141 -2.40 4.61 10.39
C THR A 141 -1.07 4.17 11.00
N LEU A 142 -0.01 4.15 10.21
CA LEU A 142 1.34 3.87 10.70
C LEU A 142 1.88 5.06 11.50
N THR A 143 2.71 4.79 12.51
CA THR A 143 3.48 5.83 13.21
C THR A 143 4.62 6.34 12.34
N ASP A 144 5.21 7.49 12.70
CA ASP A 144 6.36 8.04 11.98
C ASP A 144 7.56 7.08 12.01
N GLU A 145 7.79 6.38 13.12
CA GLU A 145 8.85 5.38 13.23
C GLU A 145 8.59 4.19 12.28
N GLU A 146 7.36 3.70 12.23
CA GLU A 146 6.97 2.60 11.36
C GLU A 146 7.09 3.01 9.89
N VAL A 147 6.73 4.24 9.52
CA VAL A 147 6.88 4.76 8.15
C VAL A 147 8.36 4.81 7.74
N ASN A 148 9.26 5.12 8.68
CA ASN A 148 10.70 5.32 8.46
C ASN A 148 11.57 4.12 8.89
N SER A 149 11.01 2.90 8.89
CA SER A 149 11.74 1.66 9.18
C SER A 149 11.27 0.52 8.27
N PRO A 150 12.05 -0.52 7.95
CA PRO A 150 11.61 -1.59 7.04
C PRO A 150 10.62 -2.58 7.68
N VAL A 151 9.66 -2.09 8.46
CA VAL A 151 8.68 -2.93 9.17
C VAL A 151 7.74 -3.63 8.19
N THR A 152 7.47 -4.89 8.50
CA THR A 152 6.36 -5.67 7.94
C THR A 152 5.66 -6.35 9.10
N TYR A 153 4.36 -6.58 8.95
CA TYR A 153 3.56 -7.34 9.90
C TYR A 153 3.03 -8.57 9.21
N ASP A 154 2.95 -9.68 9.94
CA ASP A 154 2.05 -10.76 9.59
C ASP A 154 0.61 -10.47 10.02
N ILE A 155 -0.29 -11.43 9.79
CA ILE A 155 -1.72 -11.26 10.06
C ILE A 155 -2.02 -10.97 11.54
N ASP A 156 -1.35 -11.68 12.44
CA ASP A 156 -1.63 -11.59 13.87
C ASP A 156 -1.06 -10.27 14.39
N GLN A 157 0.15 -9.94 13.95
CA GLN A 157 0.80 -8.67 14.27
C GLN A 157 -0.03 -7.46 13.82
N VAL A 158 -0.63 -7.45 12.62
CA VAL A 158 -1.48 -6.33 12.16
C VAL A 158 -2.64 -6.07 13.14
N CYS A 159 -3.28 -7.13 13.64
CA CYS A 159 -4.39 -6.97 14.57
C CYS A 159 -3.95 -6.66 16.00
N GLU A 160 -2.79 -7.18 16.44
CA GLU A 160 -2.19 -6.84 17.73
C GLU A 160 -1.90 -5.33 17.82
N VAL A 161 -1.16 -4.78 16.86
CA VAL A 161 -0.85 -3.33 16.86
C VAL A 161 -2.09 -2.45 16.68
N TYR A 162 -3.11 -2.91 15.96
CA TYR A 162 -4.41 -2.23 15.87
C TYR A 162 -5.11 -2.23 17.23
N ALA A 163 -5.14 -3.37 17.92
CA ALA A 163 -5.79 -3.50 19.21
C ALA A 163 -5.10 -2.63 20.27
N GLU A 164 -3.76 -2.63 20.31
CA GLU A 164 -2.98 -1.75 21.19
C GLU A 164 -3.27 -0.26 20.95
N GLU A 165 -3.34 0.16 19.68
CA GLU A 165 -3.65 1.54 19.31
C GLU A 165 -5.07 1.95 19.75
N VAL A 166 -6.06 1.11 19.46
CA VAL A 166 -7.46 1.38 19.83
C VAL A 166 -7.65 1.36 21.34
N ALA A 167 -7.05 0.39 22.04
CA ALA A 167 -7.06 0.30 23.49
C ALA A 167 -6.51 1.59 24.12
N THR A 168 -5.34 2.04 23.64
CA THR A 168 -4.72 3.29 24.10
C THR A 168 -5.61 4.51 23.85
N LYS A 169 -6.26 4.60 22.68
CA LYS A 169 -7.12 5.73 22.30
C LYS A 169 -8.45 5.76 23.03
N THR A 170 -9.00 4.60 23.39
CA THR A 170 -10.37 4.47 23.91
C THR A 170 -10.43 4.10 25.39
N GLY A 171 -9.32 3.67 25.99
CA GLY A 171 -9.24 3.21 27.37
C GLY A 171 -9.81 1.80 27.61
N VAL A 172 -10.13 1.07 26.54
CA VAL A 172 -10.64 -0.32 26.59
C VAL A 172 -9.45 -1.30 26.69
N PRO A 173 -9.54 -2.40 27.44
CA PRO A 173 -8.52 -3.46 27.43
C PRO A 173 -8.24 -4.02 26.03
N VAL A 174 -6.99 -4.39 25.75
CA VAL A 174 -6.55 -4.88 24.42
C VAL A 174 -7.34 -6.11 23.97
N ASP A 175 -7.64 -7.03 24.89
CA ASP A 175 -8.40 -8.26 24.63
C ASP A 175 -9.91 -8.02 24.43
N GLU A 176 -10.41 -6.83 24.76
CA GLU A 176 -11.79 -6.42 24.51
C GLU A 176 -11.95 -5.62 23.19
N VAL A 177 -10.84 -5.32 22.48
CA VAL A 177 -10.92 -4.60 21.20
C VAL A 177 -11.47 -5.49 20.09
N ASP A 178 -12.50 -5.00 19.39
CA ASP A 178 -13.05 -5.66 18.20
C ASP A 178 -12.09 -5.56 17.00
N THR A 179 -11.26 -6.60 16.85
CA THR A 179 -10.38 -6.81 15.70
C THR A 179 -11.12 -7.35 14.46
N GLY A 180 -12.36 -7.82 14.63
CA GLY A 180 -13.22 -8.29 13.54
C GLY A 180 -14.03 -7.17 12.88
N LYS A 181 -13.91 -5.93 13.35
CA LYS A 181 -14.59 -4.76 12.80
C LYS A 181 -14.30 -4.61 11.30
N GLU A 182 -15.36 -4.66 10.50
CA GLU A 182 -15.27 -4.48 9.06
C GLU A 182 -15.19 -3.00 8.67
N PHE A 183 -14.17 -2.66 7.89
CA PHE A 183 -14.02 -1.36 7.24
C PHE A 183 -14.29 -1.48 5.74
N PRO A 184 -14.82 -0.41 5.09
CA PRO A 184 -14.99 -0.40 3.64
C PRO A 184 -13.68 -0.75 2.94
N PHE A 185 -13.76 -1.64 1.95
CA PHE A 185 -12.58 -2.07 1.20
C PHE A 185 -11.83 -0.88 0.62
N CYS A 186 -10.55 -0.79 0.96
CA CYS A 186 -9.64 0.23 0.47
C CYS A 186 -8.31 -0.44 0.15
N TYR A 187 -8.08 -0.66 -1.14
CA TYR A 187 -6.82 -1.23 -1.64
C TYR A 187 -5.68 -0.21 -1.60
N ILE A 188 -4.49 -0.60 -2.05
CA ILE A 188 -3.27 0.19 -1.96
C ILE A 188 -3.44 1.62 -2.50
N SER A 189 -3.97 1.79 -3.71
CA SER A 189 -4.19 3.12 -4.30
C SER A 189 -5.18 3.97 -3.51
N CYS A 190 -6.24 3.36 -2.99
CA CYS A 190 -7.20 4.02 -2.10
C CYS A 190 -6.52 4.43 -0.78
N GLN A 191 -5.63 3.61 -0.22
CA GLN A 191 -4.88 3.95 1.00
C GLN A 191 -3.88 5.08 0.75
N THR A 192 -3.24 5.11 -0.42
CA THR A 192 -2.40 6.24 -0.82
C THR A 192 -3.23 7.50 -1.03
N GLU A 193 -4.44 7.41 -1.58
CA GLU A 193 -5.37 8.55 -1.70
C GLU A 193 -5.80 9.06 -0.32
N ARG A 194 -6.22 8.18 0.60
CA ARG A 194 -6.54 8.55 1.99
C ARG A 194 -5.36 9.24 2.66
N GLY A 195 -4.15 8.70 2.47
CA GLY A 195 -2.91 9.30 2.95
C GLY A 195 -2.67 10.70 2.37
N ALA A 196 -2.88 10.89 1.08
CA ALA A 196 -2.75 12.18 0.42
C ALA A 196 -3.77 13.20 0.95
N ARG A 197 -5.03 12.78 1.12
CA ARG A 197 -6.10 13.63 1.68
C ARG A 197 -5.81 14.04 3.13
N ALA A 198 -5.26 13.14 3.93
CA ALA A 198 -4.93 13.42 5.33
C ALA A 198 -3.88 14.54 5.50
N VAL A 199 -2.97 14.72 4.54
CA VAL A 199 -1.86 15.69 4.65
C VAL A 199 -1.98 16.91 3.74
N PHE A 200 -2.73 16.80 2.63
CA PHE A 200 -2.92 17.89 1.67
C PHE A 200 -4.37 18.38 1.57
N GLY A 201 -5.30 17.78 2.32
CA GLY A 201 -6.71 18.15 2.33
C GLY A 201 -7.49 17.58 1.15
N GLU A 202 -8.57 18.25 0.75
CA GLU A 202 -9.44 17.76 -0.32
C GLU A 202 -8.70 17.68 -1.68
N LEU A 203 -8.92 16.56 -2.38
CA LEU A 203 -8.31 16.27 -3.67
C LEU A 203 -9.35 16.17 -4.78
N SER A 204 -9.00 16.71 -5.94
CA SER A 204 -9.75 16.65 -7.20
C SER A 204 -8.93 15.98 -8.30
N ASN A 205 -9.58 15.59 -9.40
CA ASN A 205 -8.93 14.95 -10.55
C ASN A 205 -8.02 13.78 -10.17
N VAL A 206 -8.48 12.93 -9.24
CA VAL A 206 -7.73 11.78 -8.77
C VAL A 206 -7.60 10.75 -9.89
N ASP A 207 -6.37 10.44 -10.28
CA ASP A 207 -6.03 9.38 -11.24
C ASP A 207 -5.16 8.33 -10.56
N ILE A 208 -5.66 7.10 -10.53
CA ILE A 208 -4.98 5.91 -9.98
C ILE A 208 -4.44 4.97 -11.07
N SER A 209 -4.60 5.34 -12.34
CA SER A 209 -4.14 4.61 -13.53
C SER A 209 -3.01 5.36 -14.23
N VAL A 210 -2.08 5.89 -13.43
CA VAL A 210 -0.97 6.72 -13.92
C VAL A 210 -0.07 5.91 -14.84
N SER A 211 0.13 6.43 -16.05
CA SER A 211 0.95 5.77 -17.06
C SER A 211 2.44 5.89 -16.77
N LYS A 212 3.18 4.83 -17.11
CA LYS A 212 4.63 4.82 -17.04
C LYS A 212 5.23 5.82 -18.03
N GLU A 213 6.26 6.53 -17.60
CA GLU A 213 7.03 7.47 -18.41
C GLU A 213 8.48 7.01 -18.58
N ASP A 214 9.16 7.59 -19.57
CA ASP A 214 10.58 7.34 -19.82
C ASP A 214 11.43 7.83 -18.63
N GLY A 215 12.30 6.94 -18.13
CA GLY A 215 13.16 7.21 -16.98
C GLY A 215 12.56 6.82 -15.63
N ASP A 216 11.29 6.40 -15.57
CA ASP A 216 10.69 5.85 -14.35
C ASP A 216 11.54 4.70 -13.80
N ASN A 217 11.85 4.75 -12.50
CA ASN A 217 12.67 3.77 -11.76
C ASN A 217 14.15 3.68 -12.18
N SER A 218 14.64 4.55 -13.06
CA SER A 218 16.04 4.53 -13.54
C SER A 218 17.08 4.67 -12.42
N GLN A 219 16.71 5.27 -11.30
CA GLN A 219 17.55 5.46 -10.11
C GLN A 219 17.05 4.71 -8.87
N SER A 220 16.09 3.80 -9.02
CA SER A 220 15.45 3.12 -7.88
C SER A 220 16.40 2.31 -6.99
N LYS A 221 17.56 1.88 -7.51
CA LYS A 221 18.61 1.19 -6.75
C LYS A 221 19.30 2.06 -5.69
N LEU A 222 19.15 3.38 -5.77
CA LEU A 222 19.71 4.30 -4.76
C LEU A 222 18.98 4.16 -3.42
N ILE A 223 17.67 3.88 -3.46
CA ILE A 223 16.79 3.86 -2.29
C ILE A 223 16.24 2.46 -1.95
N PHE A 224 16.21 1.54 -2.93
CA PHE A 224 15.81 0.16 -2.74
C PHE A 224 16.99 -0.77 -3.05
N ARG A 225 17.58 -1.34 -2.00
CA ARG A 225 18.66 -2.33 -2.07
C ARG A 225 18.14 -3.75 -1.96
#